data_AF-A9B2T8-F1
#
_entry.id   AF-A9B2T8-F1
#
_cell.length_a   1.000
_cell.length_b   1.000
_cell.length_c   1.000
_cell.angle_alpha   90.00
_cell.angle_beta   90.00
_cell.angle_gamma   90.00
#
_symmetry.space_group_name_H-M   'P 1'
#
loop_
_entity.id
_entity.type
_entity.pdbx_description
1 polymer ?
#
loop_
_entity_poly.entity_id
_entity_poly.type
_entity_poly.pdbx_seq_one_letter_code
_entity_poly.pdbx_strand_id
1 'polypeptide(L)'
;MKQIRRIGLFVLSLSLLACGAATTSVPTTPAAPTTSTNPTPTLSGEINVFAAASLTGAFTEIGNTFQTSHPNTKINFNFAGSDQLATQITQGAPADVFASANSTQMQVAVDAGMIDGSMLQPFARNRLIVVYPQSNPAQIQSLQDLAKPKLKLVLASASVPVGNYALDFLAKASALPEFGTSYSPTVLLNVVSYENNVKAVLSKVSLGEADAGIVYSTDAASISDSSIGTLAIPDQLNTIATYPIAITQNSANSQLAQAFVDFVLTPAGQQILARYGFITVTDPSALSPYQLLIAGNLTTPLTLTAELIENYEQQQVEFNGQSYRGLGFGQLLMQIQPKSNARTFSLLSSDGSQTVLAIADLTADPRAIIAAEADGSFTSIIPSNPNASQLKNIVKITVE
;
A
#
# COMPACT_ATOMS: atom_id res chain seq x y z
N MET A 1 -55.95 65.50 -3.29
CA MET A 1 -56.98 64.43 -3.32
C MET A 1 -56.55 63.31 -2.36
N LYS A 2 -57.40 63.01 -1.39
CA LYS A 2 -57.46 61.86 -0.43
C LYS A 2 -56.20 61.61 0.44
N GLN A 3 -56.08 62.13 1.68
CA GLN A 3 -56.80 61.87 2.95
C GLN A 3 -56.52 60.51 3.64
N ILE A 4 -55.94 60.67 4.83
CA ILE A 4 -55.76 59.80 6.00
C ILE A 4 -57.06 59.11 6.46
N ARG A 5 -56.97 57.88 6.99
CA ARG A 5 -57.68 57.47 8.22
C ARG A 5 -57.23 56.11 8.80
N ARG A 6 -56.78 56.18 10.07
CA ARG A 6 -56.75 55.10 11.07
C ARG A 6 -58.18 54.80 11.56
N ILE A 7 -58.45 53.57 12.02
CA ILE A 7 -59.41 53.05 13.04
C ILE A 7 -59.10 51.54 13.11
N GLY A 8 -58.83 50.85 14.23
CA GLY A 8 -59.42 50.84 15.57
C GLY A 8 -60.12 49.46 15.76
N LEU A 9 -59.43 48.45 16.31
CA LEU A 9 -59.59 47.90 17.68
C LEU A 9 -60.96 47.22 17.96
N PHE A 10 -60.96 45.91 18.23
CA PHE A 10 -61.92 45.33 19.19
C PHE A 10 -61.28 44.18 19.98
N VAL A 11 -61.37 44.36 21.29
CA VAL A 11 -60.89 43.51 22.40
C VAL A 11 -62.00 42.53 22.76
N LEU A 12 -61.67 41.29 23.12
CA LEU A 12 -62.51 40.50 24.00
C LEU A 12 -61.66 39.85 25.10
N SER A 13 -61.79 40.42 26.28
CA SER A 13 -61.29 40.00 27.57
C SER A 13 -62.13 38.84 28.13
N LEU A 14 -61.49 37.81 28.68
CA LEU A 14 -62.12 36.92 29.65
C LEU A 14 -61.19 36.71 30.84
N SER A 15 -61.57 37.34 31.95
CA SER A 15 -60.94 37.28 33.25
C SER A 15 -61.59 36.18 34.10
N LEU A 16 -60.81 35.27 34.66
CA LEU A 16 -61.19 34.51 35.85
C LEU A 16 -60.14 34.69 36.96
N LEU A 17 -60.64 35.15 38.10
CA LEU A 17 -59.98 35.19 39.40
C LEU A 17 -59.73 33.76 39.92
N ALA A 18 -58.55 33.51 40.50
CA ALA A 18 -58.39 32.51 41.55
C ALA A 18 -57.31 32.93 42.55
N CYS A 19 -57.64 32.70 43.81
CA CYS A 19 -57.01 33.21 45.03
C CYS A 19 -55.68 32.52 45.35
N GLY A 20 -54.85 33.19 46.16
CA GLY A 20 -53.47 32.82 46.44
C GLY A 20 -53.26 31.61 47.36
N ALA A 21 -52.04 31.08 47.28
CA ALA A 21 -51.35 30.38 48.36
C ALA A 21 -49.86 30.66 48.19
N ALA A 22 -49.24 31.26 49.20
CA ALA A 22 -47.81 31.47 49.27
C ALA A 22 -47.11 30.11 49.46
N THR A 23 -46.28 29.72 48.51
CA THR A 23 -45.31 28.62 48.69
C THR A 23 -43.91 29.13 48.36
N THR A 24 -43.03 28.86 49.30
CA THR A 24 -41.63 29.24 49.38
C THR A 24 -40.83 28.72 48.18
N SER A 25 -40.08 29.63 47.56
CA SER A 25 -39.11 29.41 46.48
C SER A 25 -38.00 28.44 46.87
N VAL A 26 -37.87 27.34 46.12
CA VAL A 26 -36.63 26.55 46.02
C VAL A 26 -35.84 27.08 44.82
N PRO A 27 -34.54 27.39 44.93
CA PRO A 27 -33.76 27.87 43.80
C PRO A 27 -33.49 26.71 42.84
N THR A 28 -34.11 26.73 41.66
CA THR A 28 -33.79 25.83 40.56
C THR A 28 -32.53 26.33 39.87
N THR A 29 -31.46 25.53 39.94
CA THR A 29 -30.21 25.72 39.19
C THR A 29 -30.52 25.88 37.69
N PRO A 30 -30.00 26.90 36.99
CA PRO A 30 -30.14 27.00 35.54
C PRO A 30 -29.47 25.81 34.87
N ALA A 31 -30.21 25.06 34.06
CA ALA A 31 -29.63 24.04 33.20
C ALA A 31 -28.63 24.71 32.25
N ALA A 32 -27.40 24.21 32.22
CA ALA A 32 -26.37 24.64 31.29
C ALA A 32 -26.86 24.47 29.84
N PRO A 33 -26.53 25.40 28.93
CA PRO A 33 -26.92 25.28 27.53
C PRO A 33 -26.26 24.03 26.96
N THR A 34 -27.07 23.09 26.48
CA THR A 34 -26.61 21.95 25.69
C THR A 34 -25.97 22.50 24.42
N THR A 35 -24.65 22.41 24.34
CA THR A 35 -23.91 22.61 23.10
C THR A 35 -24.44 21.62 22.07
N SER A 36 -25.19 22.13 21.10
CA SER A 36 -25.56 21.39 19.89
C SER A 36 -24.28 21.03 19.14
N THR A 37 -23.83 19.79 19.29
CA THR A 37 -22.85 19.18 18.40
C THR A 37 -23.50 19.06 17.02
N ASN A 38 -23.19 19.99 16.12
CA ASN A 38 -23.50 19.81 14.70
C ASN A 38 -22.85 18.50 14.25
N PRO A 39 -23.60 17.51 13.75
CA PRO A 39 -23.01 16.28 13.25
C PRO A 39 -22.10 16.64 12.08
N THR A 40 -20.88 16.12 12.10
CA THR A 40 -19.94 16.18 10.98
C THR A 40 -20.68 15.73 9.71
N PRO A 41 -20.60 16.47 8.59
CA PRO A 41 -21.28 16.06 7.36
C PRO A 41 -20.86 14.64 6.99
N THR A 42 -21.81 13.72 6.91
CA THR A 42 -21.56 12.35 6.47
C THR A 42 -21.35 12.36 4.97
N LEU A 43 -20.19 11.86 4.51
CA LEU A 43 -19.90 11.72 3.08
C LEU A 43 -20.98 10.86 2.42
N SER A 44 -21.48 11.30 1.27
CA SER A 44 -22.52 10.61 0.50
C SER A 44 -22.45 10.96 -0.99
N GLY A 45 -23.15 10.17 -1.81
CA GLY A 45 -23.22 10.34 -3.26
C GLY A 45 -22.29 9.38 -4.00
N GLU A 46 -22.09 9.62 -5.29
CA GLU A 46 -21.21 8.79 -6.11
C GLU A 46 -20.14 9.61 -6.82
N ILE A 47 -19.00 8.97 -7.10
CA ILE A 47 -17.92 9.52 -7.91
C ILE A 47 -17.47 8.51 -8.97
N ASN A 48 -16.94 9.01 -10.08
CA ASN A 48 -16.30 8.24 -11.13
C ASN A 48 -14.77 8.36 -11.03
N VAL A 49 -14.11 7.25 -10.78
CA VAL A 49 -12.65 7.16 -10.68
C VAL A 49 -12.09 6.54 -11.96
N PHE A 50 -11.36 7.35 -12.72
CA PHE A 50 -10.65 6.92 -13.92
C PHE A 50 -9.24 6.49 -13.49
N ALA A 51 -8.94 5.20 -13.59
CA ALA A 51 -7.70 4.65 -13.03
C ALA A 51 -6.98 3.75 -14.04
N ALA A 52 -5.65 3.84 -14.08
CA ALA A 52 -4.83 3.01 -14.95
C ALA A 52 -5.13 1.51 -14.77
N ALA A 53 -5.12 0.73 -15.85
CA ALA A 53 -5.46 -0.69 -15.83
C ALA A 53 -4.61 -1.55 -14.87
N SER A 54 -3.37 -1.16 -14.57
CA SER A 54 -2.55 -1.86 -13.57
C SER A 54 -3.10 -1.75 -12.14
N LEU A 55 -3.94 -0.75 -11.88
CA LEU A 55 -4.53 -0.47 -10.55
C LEU A 55 -5.79 -1.29 -10.26
N THR A 56 -6.33 -2.03 -11.24
CA THR A 56 -7.66 -2.66 -11.14
C THR A 56 -7.88 -3.45 -9.85
N GLY A 57 -6.94 -4.31 -9.46
CA GLY A 57 -7.05 -5.10 -8.22
C GLY A 57 -7.05 -4.21 -6.98
N ALA A 58 -5.99 -3.41 -6.82
CA ALA A 58 -5.79 -2.55 -5.65
C ALA A 58 -6.92 -1.52 -5.48
N PHE A 59 -7.34 -0.85 -6.56
CA PHE A 59 -8.39 0.18 -6.48
C PHE A 59 -9.76 -0.42 -6.22
N THR A 60 -10.04 -1.64 -6.72
CA THR A 60 -11.28 -2.35 -6.36
C THR A 60 -11.33 -2.62 -4.86
N GLU A 61 -10.24 -3.12 -4.26
CA GLU A 61 -10.18 -3.35 -2.82
C GLU A 61 -10.25 -2.03 -2.02
N ILE A 62 -9.49 -1.01 -2.42
CA ILE A 62 -9.55 0.33 -1.80
C ILE A 62 -10.96 0.90 -1.83
N GLY A 63 -11.66 0.83 -2.97
CA GLY A 63 -13.04 1.28 -3.11
C GLY A 63 -13.99 0.56 -2.15
N ASN A 64 -13.88 -0.76 -2.05
CA ASN A 64 -14.68 -1.57 -1.13
C ASN A 64 -14.42 -1.22 0.34
N THR A 65 -13.14 -1.06 0.72
CA THR A 65 -12.76 -0.68 2.08
C THR A 65 -13.25 0.73 2.42
N PHE A 66 -13.07 1.69 1.51
CA PHE A 66 -13.55 3.07 1.68
C PHE A 66 -15.07 3.13 1.91
N GLN A 67 -15.84 2.39 1.11
CA GLN A 67 -17.31 2.33 1.22
C GLN A 67 -17.78 1.65 2.52
N THR A 68 -16.99 0.76 3.11
CA THR A 68 -17.32 0.15 4.41
C THR A 68 -17.30 1.21 5.52
N SER A 69 -16.35 2.14 5.47
CA SER A 69 -16.31 3.29 6.39
C SER A 69 -17.27 4.43 6.00
N HIS A 70 -17.76 4.46 4.76
CA HIS A 70 -18.63 5.51 4.22
C HIS A 70 -19.84 4.90 3.48
N PRO A 71 -20.81 4.30 4.21
CA PRO A 71 -21.84 3.44 3.62
C PRO A 71 -22.82 4.15 2.66
N ASN A 72 -22.87 5.49 2.69
CA ASN A 72 -23.71 6.28 1.79
C ASN A 72 -22.97 6.73 0.51
N THR A 73 -21.78 6.20 0.26
CA THR A 73 -20.95 6.54 -0.90
C THR A 73 -20.87 5.40 -1.90
N LYS A 74 -20.65 5.75 -3.17
CA LYS A 74 -20.45 4.79 -4.24
C LYS A 74 -19.28 5.23 -5.14
N ILE A 75 -18.36 4.31 -5.39
CA ILE A 75 -17.17 4.54 -6.23
C ILE A 75 -17.33 3.74 -7.52
N ASN A 76 -17.53 4.43 -8.64
CA ASN A 76 -17.59 3.81 -9.96
C ASN A 76 -16.21 3.86 -10.61
N PHE A 77 -15.66 2.73 -11.03
CA PHE A 77 -14.33 2.69 -11.65
C PHE A 77 -14.42 2.57 -13.18
N ASN A 78 -13.56 3.33 -13.88
CA ASN A 78 -13.24 3.15 -15.29
C ASN A 78 -11.75 2.82 -15.42
N PHE A 79 -11.42 1.58 -15.76
CA PHE A 79 -10.05 1.10 -15.91
C PHE A 79 -9.64 1.00 -17.38
N ALA A 80 -8.58 1.71 -17.78
CA ALA A 80 -8.02 1.63 -19.14
C ALA A 80 -6.54 2.07 -19.18
N GLY A 81 -5.95 2.17 -20.37
CA GLY A 81 -4.64 2.82 -20.56
C GLY A 81 -4.71 4.29 -20.10
N SER A 82 -3.69 4.77 -19.38
CA SER A 82 -3.71 6.14 -18.84
C SER A 82 -3.79 7.21 -19.93
N ASP A 83 -3.28 6.92 -21.12
CA ASP A 83 -3.40 7.74 -22.33
C ASP A 83 -4.85 7.83 -22.85
N GLN A 84 -5.55 6.69 -22.89
CA GLN A 84 -6.96 6.64 -23.24
C GLN A 84 -7.81 7.40 -22.20
N LEU A 85 -7.54 7.21 -20.90
CA LEU A 85 -8.24 7.90 -19.82
C LEU A 85 -8.01 9.42 -19.86
N ALA A 86 -6.77 9.86 -20.04
CA ALA A 86 -6.45 11.27 -20.22
C ALA A 86 -7.22 11.85 -21.41
N THR A 87 -7.21 11.16 -22.56
CA THR A 87 -7.99 11.56 -23.74
C THR A 87 -9.48 11.71 -23.40
N GLN A 88 -10.09 10.72 -22.74
CA GLN A 88 -11.50 10.79 -22.34
C GLN A 88 -11.78 11.99 -21.43
N ILE A 89 -10.92 12.25 -20.45
CA ILE A 89 -11.05 13.38 -19.53
C ILE A 89 -10.96 14.71 -20.30
N THR A 90 -9.97 14.87 -21.19
CA THR A 90 -9.85 16.08 -22.03
C THR A 90 -11.03 16.30 -22.96
N GLN A 91 -11.73 15.22 -23.35
CA GLN A 91 -12.94 15.25 -24.17
C GLN A 91 -14.23 15.44 -23.35
N GLY A 92 -14.12 15.66 -22.04
CA GLY A 92 -15.25 15.97 -21.16
C GLY A 92 -15.95 14.74 -20.56
N ALA A 93 -15.30 13.58 -20.53
CA ALA A 93 -15.82 12.45 -19.74
C ALA A 93 -15.94 12.86 -18.25
N PRO A 94 -17.01 12.44 -17.55
CA PRO A 94 -17.32 12.91 -16.20
C PRO A 94 -16.50 12.16 -15.13
N ALA A 95 -15.18 12.25 -15.20
CA ALA A 95 -14.28 11.73 -14.18
C ALA A 95 -14.23 12.71 -13.00
N ASP A 96 -14.32 12.21 -11.78
CA ASP A 96 -14.11 12.98 -10.54
C ASP A 96 -12.68 12.86 -10.03
N VAL A 97 -12.05 11.70 -10.25
CA VAL A 97 -10.67 11.39 -9.87
C VAL A 97 -9.96 10.75 -11.05
N PHE A 98 -8.71 11.17 -11.30
CA PHE A 98 -7.82 10.52 -12.24
C PHE A 98 -6.60 9.95 -11.52
N ALA A 99 -6.33 8.65 -11.69
CA ALA A 99 -5.13 7.97 -11.19
C ALA A 99 -4.34 7.38 -12.37
N SER A 100 -3.22 8.00 -12.72
CA SER A 100 -2.40 7.65 -13.89
C SER A 100 -1.22 6.74 -13.51
N ALA A 101 -0.73 5.95 -14.46
CA ALA A 101 0.50 5.15 -14.31
C ALA A 101 1.80 5.92 -14.65
N ASN A 102 1.69 7.17 -15.08
CA ASN A 102 2.82 8.08 -15.22
C ASN A 102 2.41 9.55 -15.12
N SER A 103 3.40 10.41 -14.87
CA SER A 103 3.20 11.87 -14.86
C SER A 103 2.93 12.44 -16.25
N THR A 104 3.41 11.83 -17.32
CA THR A 104 3.18 12.30 -18.70
C THR A 104 1.70 12.37 -19.05
N GLN A 105 0.94 11.30 -18.78
CA GLN A 105 -0.50 11.29 -19.07
C GLN A 105 -1.29 12.14 -18.07
N MET A 106 -0.78 12.32 -16.85
CA MET A 106 -1.36 13.29 -15.92
C MET A 106 -1.21 14.72 -16.44
N GLN A 107 -0.05 15.06 -17.01
CA GLN A 107 0.21 16.37 -17.59
C GLN A 107 -0.73 16.69 -18.76
N VAL A 108 -1.13 15.70 -19.57
CA VAL A 108 -2.14 15.90 -20.63
C VAL A 108 -3.45 16.46 -20.07
N ALA A 109 -3.91 15.95 -18.92
CA ALA A 109 -5.12 16.44 -18.26
C ALA A 109 -4.92 17.83 -17.61
N VAL A 110 -3.73 18.11 -17.08
CA VAL A 110 -3.36 19.42 -16.54
C VAL A 110 -3.31 20.48 -17.64
N ASP A 111 -2.65 20.20 -18.76
CA ASP A 111 -2.51 21.11 -19.90
C ASP A 111 -3.86 21.43 -20.55
N ALA A 112 -4.80 20.48 -20.52
CA ALA A 112 -6.18 20.68 -20.94
C ALA A 112 -7.04 21.45 -19.92
N GLY A 113 -6.48 21.86 -18.78
CA GLY A 113 -7.19 22.56 -17.71
C GLY A 113 -8.18 21.69 -16.93
N MET A 114 -8.11 20.36 -17.06
CA MET A 114 -9.03 19.44 -16.40
C MET A 114 -8.59 19.09 -14.97
N ILE A 115 -7.31 19.30 -14.64
CA ILE A 115 -6.72 19.05 -13.32
C ILE A 115 -5.82 20.23 -12.96
N ASP A 116 -5.90 20.69 -11.71
CA ASP A 116 -4.93 21.64 -11.17
C ASP A 116 -3.61 20.92 -10.89
N GLY A 117 -2.52 21.33 -11.53
CA GLY A 117 -1.20 20.73 -11.37
C GLY A 117 -0.65 20.78 -9.93
N SER A 118 -1.14 21.69 -9.08
CA SER A 118 -0.78 21.75 -7.66
C SER A 118 -1.42 20.64 -6.81
N MET A 119 -2.46 19.99 -7.34
CA MET A 119 -3.21 18.93 -6.66
C MET A 119 -2.64 17.53 -6.94
N LEU A 120 -1.60 17.41 -7.77
CA LEU A 120 -1.01 16.12 -8.11
C LEU A 120 -0.31 15.50 -6.88
N GLN A 121 -0.79 14.33 -6.46
CA GLN A 121 -0.16 13.56 -5.40
C GLN A 121 0.41 12.26 -5.98
N PRO A 122 1.73 11.99 -5.90
CA PRO A 122 2.21 10.64 -6.14
C PRO A 122 1.63 9.73 -5.05
N PHE A 123 1.10 8.56 -5.41
CA PHE A 123 0.52 7.62 -4.44
C PHE A 123 1.08 6.19 -4.51
N ALA A 124 1.74 5.83 -5.61
CA ALA A 124 2.41 4.55 -5.77
C ALA A 124 3.57 4.65 -6.76
N ARG A 125 4.43 3.63 -6.73
CA ARG A 125 5.48 3.37 -7.70
C ARG A 125 5.44 1.91 -8.14
N ASN A 126 6.04 1.61 -9.29
CA ASN A 126 6.05 0.25 -9.84
C ASN A 126 7.31 -0.03 -10.66
N ARG A 127 7.62 -1.32 -10.86
CA ARG A 127 8.76 -1.78 -11.66
C ARG A 127 8.28 -2.57 -12.86
N LEU A 128 9.00 -2.46 -13.96
CA LEU A 128 8.84 -3.38 -15.08
C LEU A 128 9.47 -4.74 -14.78
N ILE A 129 8.88 -5.78 -15.33
CA ILE A 129 9.44 -7.11 -15.44
C ILE A 129 9.13 -7.69 -16.82
N VAL A 130 9.89 -8.70 -17.21
CA VAL A 130 9.52 -9.57 -18.33
C VAL A 130 8.65 -10.71 -17.79
N VAL A 131 7.58 -11.03 -18.49
CA VAL A 131 6.75 -12.22 -18.27
C VAL A 131 6.82 -13.13 -19.49
N TYR A 132 6.68 -14.43 -19.27
CA TYR A 132 6.65 -15.45 -20.32
C TYR A 132 5.70 -16.59 -19.90
N PRO A 133 5.17 -17.41 -20.82
CA PRO A 133 4.32 -18.55 -20.44
C PRO A 133 5.08 -19.50 -19.49
N GLN A 134 4.41 -20.08 -18.50
CA GLN A 134 5.08 -20.92 -17.48
C GLN A 134 5.88 -22.09 -18.07
N SER A 135 5.41 -22.65 -19.19
CA SER A 135 6.13 -23.71 -19.92
C SER A 135 7.44 -23.24 -20.58
N ASN A 136 7.64 -21.92 -20.68
CA ASN A 136 8.80 -21.23 -21.25
C ASN A 136 9.31 -21.85 -22.57
N PRO A 137 8.46 -21.97 -23.60
CA PRO A 137 8.84 -22.65 -24.85
C PRO A 137 10.00 -21.96 -25.58
N ALA A 138 10.14 -20.64 -25.42
CA ALA A 138 11.23 -19.84 -25.97
C ALA A 138 12.54 -19.89 -25.16
N GLN A 139 12.56 -20.62 -24.04
CA GLN A 139 13.72 -20.79 -23.16
C GLN A 139 14.35 -19.44 -22.76
N ILE A 140 13.51 -18.51 -22.29
CA ILE A 140 13.94 -17.21 -21.79
C ILE A 140 14.55 -17.41 -20.41
N GLN A 141 15.83 -17.04 -20.26
CA GLN A 141 16.59 -17.14 -19.02
C GLN A 141 17.27 -15.81 -18.66
N SER A 142 17.44 -14.94 -19.65
CA SER A 142 18.13 -13.66 -19.54
C SER A 142 17.45 -12.59 -20.40
N LEU A 143 17.72 -11.32 -20.12
CA LEU A 143 17.15 -10.21 -20.89
C LEU A 143 17.66 -10.22 -22.35
N GLN A 144 18.88 -10.71 -22.59
CA GLN A 144 19.47 -10.90 -23.91
C GLN A 144 18.61 -11.82 -24.79
N ASP A 145 17.90 -12.77 -24.18
CA ASP A 145 17.06 -13.71 -24.92
C ASP A 145 15.89 -13.03 -25.65
N LEU A 146 15.48 -11.83 -25.22
CA LEU A 146 14.46 -11.04 -25.93
C LEU A 146 14.87 -10.70 -27.38
N ALA A 147 16.17 -10.73 -27.68
CA ALA A 147 16.71 -10.49 -29.02
C ALA A 147 16.82 -11.78 -29.87
N LYS A 148 16.44 -12.95 -29.33
CA LYS A 148 16.47 -14.21 -30.09
C LYS A 148 15.59 -14.10 -31.35
N PRO A 149 16.06 -14.56 -32.52
CA PRO A 149 15.25 -14.54 -33.72
C PRO A 149 13.99 -15.39 -33.53
N LYS A 150 12.87 -14.92 -34.10
CA LYS A 150 11.54 -15.58 -34.07
C LYS A 150 10.85 -15.60 -32.70
N LEU A 151 11.42 -14.98 -31.67
CA LEU A 151 10.71 -14.75 -30.42
C LEU A 151 9.51 -13.83 -30.69
N LYS A 152 8.33 -14.18 -30.16
CA LYS A 152 7.13 -13.35 -30.23
C LYS A 152 7.01 -12.50 -28.98
N LEU A 153 7.37 -11.23 -29.08
CA LEU A 153 7.24 -10.27 -27.99
C LEU A 153 5.94 -9.47 -28.14
N VAL A 154 5.23 -9.27 -27.03
CA VAL A 154 4.10 -8.33 -26.98
C VAL A 154 4.45 -7.19 -26.03
N LEU A 155 4.26 -5.97 -26.51
CA LEU A 155 4.42 -4.75 -25.72
C LEU A 155 3.09 -4.01 -25.67
N ALA A 156 2.95 -3.03 -24.77
CA ALA A 156 1.93 -2.01 -24.96
C ALA A 156 2.43 -0.96 -25.97
N SER A 157 1.51 -0.22 -26.59
CA SER A 157 1.88 0.88 -27.50
C SER A 157 2.73 1.95 -26.78
N ALA A 158 3.48 2.75 -27.55
CA ALA A 158 4.37 3.77 -27.00
C ALA A 158 3.64 4.91 -26.24
N SER A 159 2.34 5.10 -26.49
CA SER A 159 1.52 6.09 -25.76
C SER A 159 1.08 5.57 -24.39
N VAL A 160 0.93 4.25 -24.24
CA VAL A 160 0.58 3.59 -22.99
C VAL A 160 1.81 3.61 -22.06
N PRO A 161 1.66 3.99 -20.77
CA PRO A 161 2.81 4.14 -19.87
C PRO A 161 3.76 2.93 -19.81
N VAL A 162 3.25 1.70 -19.71
CA VAL A 162 4.10 0.49 -19.65
C VAL A 162 4.88 0.27 -20.95
N GLY A 163 4.30 0.62 -22.10
CA GLY A 163 4.95 0.52 -23.39
C GLY A 163 6.06 1.56 -23.54
N ASN A 164 5.79 2.79 -23.10
CA ASN A 164 6.81 3.84 -23.03
C ASN A 164 8.01 3.44 -22.15
N TYR A 165 7.74 2.95 -20.93
CA TYR A 165 8.81 2.49 -20.05
C TYR A 165 9.55 1.26 -20.59
N ALA A 166 8.86 0.36 -21.31
CA ALA A 166 9.51 -0.77 -21.97
C ALA A 166 10.49 -0.31 -23.06
N LEU A 167 10.13 0.72 -23.85
CA LEU A 167 11.04 1.31 -24.84
C LEU A 167 12.25 1.97 -24.17
N ASP A 168 12.05 2.68 -23.05
CA ASP A 168 13.15 3.25 -22.27
C ASP A 168 14.09 2.17 -21.70
N PHE A 169 13.54 1.07 -21.18
CA PHE A 169 14.33 -0.10 -20.77
C PHE A 169 15.22 -0.61 -21.91
N LEU A 170 14.64 -0.84 -23.09
CA LEU A 170 15.39 -1.36 -24.24
C LEU A 170 16.49 -0.37 -24.69
N ALA A 171 16.19 0.93 -24.66
CA ALA A 171 17.17 1.97 -24.98
C ALA A 171 18.34 2.00 -23.99
N LYS A 172 18.05 1.95 -22.67
CA LYS A 172 19.07 1.86 -21.62
C LYS A 172 19.92 0.60 -21.75
N ALA A 173 19.29 -0.54 -21.99
CA ALA A 173 20.00 -1.79 -22.20
C ALA A 173 20.98 -1.69 -23.37
N SER A 174 20.56 -1.10 -24.50
CA SER A 174 21.41 -0.94 -25.69
C SER A 174 22.63 -0.03 -25.48
N ALA A 175 22.60 0.82 -24.46
CA ALA A 175 23.74 1.66 -24.09
C ALA A 175 24.81 0.90 -23.29
N LEU A 176 24.50 -0.30 -22.79
CA LEU A 176 25.43 -1.11 -22.01
C LEU A 176 26.22 -2.10 -22.89
N PRO A 177 27.53 -2.30 -22.62
CA PRO A 177 28.38 -3.20 -23.42
C PRO A 177 27.87 -4.64 -23.52
N GLU A 178 27.23 -5.16 -22.48
CA GLU A 178 26.74 -6.55 -22.41
C GLU A 178 25.51 -6.84 -23.28
N PHE A 179 24.84 -5.81 -23.79
CA PHE A 179 23.72 -5.93 -24.75
C PHE A 179 24.13 -5.45 -26.14
N GLY A 180 24.88 -4.35 -26.21
CA GLY A 180 25.30 -3.71 -27.45
C GLY A 180 24.23 -2.84 -28.10
N THR A 181 24.67 -1.91 -28.96
CA THR A 181 23.81 -0.87 -29.56
C THR A 181 22.71 -1.41 -30.47
N SER A 182 22.84 -2.64 -30.95
CA SER A 182 21.83 -3.31 -31.78
C SER A 182 20.75 -4.03 -30.96
N TYR A 183 20.87 -4.11 -29.63
CA TYR A 183 19.93 -4.89 -28.82
C TYR A 183 18.48 -4.42 -28.96
N SER A 184 18.18 -3.15 -28.69
CA SER A 184 16.84 -2.59 -28.84
C SER A 184 16.25 -2.78 -30.24
N PRO A 185 16.93 -2.39 -31.34
CA PRO A 185 16.35 -2.60 -32.67
C PRO A 185 16.14 -4.08 -32.98
N THR A 186 16.99 -4.99 -32.52
CA THR A 186 16.78 -6.44 -32.67
C THR A 186 15.57 -6.94 -31.88
N VAL A 187 15.41 -6.51 -30.63
CA VAL A 187 14.22 -6.87 -29.80
C VAL A 187 12.94 -6.31 -30.43
N LEU A 188 12.97 -5.09 -30.97
CA LEU A 188 11.79 -4.47 -31.58
C LEU A 188 11.33 -5.18 -32.85
N LEU A 189 12.22 -5.86 -33.57
CA LEU A 189 11.84 -6.73 -34.70
C LEU A 189 11.05 -7.97 -34.27
N ASN A 190 11.15 -8.36 -33.00
CA ASN A 190 10.41 -9.49 -32.42
C ASN A 190 9.00 -9.08 -31.92
N VAL A 191 8.65 -7.79 -31.94
CA VAL A 191 7.35 -7.34 -31.44
C VAL A 191 6.25 -7.69 -32.44
N VAL A 192 5.36 -8.60 -32.05
CA VAL A 192 4.25 -9.08 -32.90
C VAL A 192 2.93 -8.37 -32.62
N SER A 193 2.83 -7.68 -31.48
CA SER A 193 1.63 -6.92 -31.12
C SER A 193 1.94 -5.77 -30.17
N TYR A 194 1.18 -4.68 -30.34
CA TYR A 194 1.16 -3.53 -29.44
C TYR A 194 -0.23 -3.40 -28.82
N GLU A 195 -0.33 -3.55 -27.52
CA GLU A 195 -1.61 -3.51 -26.80
C GLU A 195 -1.95 -2.13 -26.24
N ASN A 196 -3.25 -1.88 -26.06
CA ASN A 196 -3.76 -0.61 -25.55
C ASN A 196 -3.71 -0.49 -24.01
N ASN A 197 -3.35 -1.56 -23.30
CA ASN A 197 -3.12 -1.54 -21.86
C ASN A 197 -2.28 -2.76 -21.40
N VAL A 198 -1.74 -2.68 -20.18
CA VAL A 198 -0.87 -3.72 -19.62
C VAL A 198 -1.57 -5.06 -19.37
N LYS A 199 -2.88 -5.05 -19.05
CA LYS A 199 -3.64 -6.29 -18.79
C LYS A 199 -3.81 -7.11 -20.07
N ALA A 200 -3.95 -6.45 -21.22
CA ALA A 200 -3.98 -7.12 -22.52
C ALA A 200 -2.62 -7.76 -22.87
N VAL A 201 -1.49 -7.10 -22.57
CA VAL A 201 -0.15 -7.69 -22.73
C VAL A 201 -0.04 -8.98 -21.89
N LEU A 202 -0.36 -8.88 -20.60
CA LEU A 202 -0.31 -10.00 -19.67
C LEU A 202 -1.21 -11.16 -20.11
N SER A 203 -2.44 -10.87 -20.54
CA SER A 203 -3.39 -11.88 -21.00
C SER A 203 -2.87 -12.65 -22.20
N LYS A 204 -2.29 -11.98 -23.20
CA LYS A 204 -1.74 -12.67 -24.38
C LYS A 204 -0.59 -13.60 -24.04
N VAL A 205 0.28 -13.20 -23.11
CA VAL A 205 1.38 -14.05 -22.63
C VAL A 205 0.85 -15.25 -21.84
N SER A 206 -0.08 -15.02 -20.90
CA SER A 206 -0.70 -16.10 -20.10
C SER A 206 -1.46 -17.12 -20.98
N LEU A 207 -2.11 -16.66 -22.06
CA LEU A 207 -2.78 -17.51 -23.05
C LEU A 207 -1.82 -18.18 -24.05
N GLY A 208 -0.52 -17.90 -23.98
CA GLY A 208 0.49 -18.47 -24.90
C GLY A 208 0.42 -17.93 -26.33
N GLU A 209 -0.23 -16.79 -26.55
CA GLU A 209 -0.25 -16.09 -27.85
C GLU A 209 1.11 -15.44 -28.18
N ALA A 210 1.93 -15.22 -27.14
CA ALA A 210 3.27 -14.64 -27.22
C ALA A 210 4.26 -15.40 -26.33
N ASP A 211 5.54 -15.35 -26.71
CA ASP A 211 6.63 -15.97 -25.97
C ASP A 211 7.07 -15.11 -24.77
N ALA A 212 6.89 -13.79 -24.88
CA ALA A 212 7.20 -12.85 -23.81
C ALA A 212 6.34 -11.59 -23.89
N GLY A 213 6.27 -10.88 -22.76
CA GLY A 213 5.79 -9.51 -22.71
C GLY A 213 6.49 -8.72 -21.60
N ILE A 214 6.41 -7.40 -21.69
CA ILE A 214 6.93 -6.50 -20.63
C ILE A 214 5.73 -5.85 -19.93
N VAL A 215 5.62 -6.08 -18.64
CA VAL A 215 4.50 -5.66 -17.78
C VAL A 215 5.04 -5.09 -16.47
N TYR A 216 4.16 -4.60 -15.60
CA TYR A 216 4.56 -4.27 -14.24
C TYR A 216 4.61 -5.49 -13.33
N SER A 217 5.47 -5.46 -12.30
CA SER A 217 5.57 -6.55 -11.31
C SER A 217 4.24 -6.84 -10.61
N THR A 218 3.44 -5.81 -10.36
CA THR A 218 2.09 -5.93 -9.76
C THR A 218 1.11 -6.68 -10.65
N ASP A 219 1.24 -6.55 -11.98
CA ASP A 219 0.36 -7.22 -12.92
C ASP A 219 0.65 -8.72 -12.94
N ALA A 220 1.92 -9.13 -12.98
CA ALA A 220 2.27 -10.54 -12.87
C ALA A 220 1.86 -11.14 -11.52
N ALA A 221 2.03 -10.40 -10.42
CA ALA A 221 1.62 -10.85 -9.09
C ALA A 221 0.11 -11.08 -8.97
N SER A 222 -0.70 -10.48 -9.86
CA SER A 222 -2.16 -10.71 -9.89
C SER A 222 -2.58 -12.03 -10.55
N ILE A 223 -1.64 -12.77 -11.15
CA ILE A 223 -1.90 -14.08 -11.75
C ILE A 223 -1.71 -15.18 -10.70
N SER A 224 -2.82 -15.79 -10.26
CA SER A 224 -2.83 -16.82 -9.21
C SER A 224 -2.73 -18.25 -9.74
N ASP A 225 -2.93 -18.47 -11.05
CA ASP A 225 -2.99 -19.81 -11.66
C ASP A 225 -1.61 -20.36 -12.07
N SER A 226 -0.53 -19.63 -11.76
CA SER A 226 0.85 -19.98 -12.13
C SER A 226 1.04 -20.19 -13.65
N SER A 227 0.22 -19.54 -14.49
CA SER A 227 0.31 -19.63 -15.96
C SER A 227 1.51 -18.91 -16.57
N ILE A 228 2.24 -18.11 -15.77
CA ILE A 228 3.39 -17.32 -16.23
C ILE A 228 4.63 -17.53 -15.36
N GLY A 229 5.80 -17.44 -16.00
CA GLY A 229 7.07 -17.18 -15.35
C GLY A 229 7.45 -15.70 -15.44
N THR A 230 8.43 -15.29 -14.64
CA THR A 230 8.91 -13.90 -14.59
C THR A 230 10.42 -13.83 -14.67
N LEU A 231 10.91 -12.76 -15.30
CA LEU A 231 12.32 -12.41 -15.34
C LEU A 231 12.46 -10.93 -14.95
N ALA A 232 13.28 -10.66 -13.93
CA ALA A 232 13.45 -9.32 -13.40
C ALA A 232 14.21 -8.42 -14.39
N ILE A 233 13.78 -7.16 -14.49
CA ILE A 233 14.55 -6.08 -15.11
C ILE A 233 15.21 -5.29 -13.97
N PRO A 234 16.56 -5.31 -13.87
CA PRO A 234 17.29 -4.59 -12.81
C PRO A 234 16.92 -3.10 -12.75
N ASP A 235 16.92 -2.50 -11.55
CA ASP A 235 16.52 -1.10 -11.35
C ASP A 235 17.34 -0.10 -12.20
N GLN A 236 18.61 -0.41 -12.52
CA GLN A 236 19.45 0.42 -13.40
C GLN A 236 18.92 0.48 -14.84
N LEU A 237 18.22 -0.57 -15.26
CA LEU A 237 17.59 -0.69 -16.57
C LEU A 237 16.08 -0.36 -16.51
N ASN A 238 15.53 -0.20 -15.32
CA ASN A 238 14.12 0.08 -15.09
C ASN A 238 13.90 1.59 -14.95
N THR A 239 12.86 2.12 -15.61
CA THR A 239 12.29 3.39 -15.15
C THR A 239 11.20 3.06 -14.15
N ILE A 240 11.46 3.39 -12.88
CA ILE A 240 10.49 3.19 -11.81
C ILE A 240 9.30 4.11 -12.06
N ALA A 241 8.18 3.51 -12.47
CA ALA A 241 6.96 4.22 -12.79
C ALA A 241 6.43 4.90 -11.53
N THR A 242 6.16 6.20 -11.58
CA THR A 242 5.47 6.92 -10.50
C THR A 242 4.03 7.19 -10.90
N TYR A 243 3.10 6.88 -10.00
CA TYR A 243 1.67 6.96 -10.21
C TYR A 243 1.11 8.20 -9.50
N PRO A 244 0.71 9.25 -10.22
CA PRO A 244 0.01 10.38 -9.64
C PRO A 244 -1.51 10.15 -9.59
N ILE A 245 -2.16 10.75 -8.59
CA ILE A 245 -3.61 10.84 -8.44
C ILE A 245 -4.01 12.29 -8.17
N ALA A 246 -5.16 12.71 -8.70
CA ALA A 246 -5.76 14.01 -8.41
C ALA A 246 -7.27 14.00 -8.67
N ILE A 247 -7.98 14.94 -8.04
CA ILE A 247 -9.36 15.27 -8.41
C ILE A 247 -9.38 16.09 -9.71
N THR A 248 -10.47 15.99 -10.46
CA THR A 248 -10.70 16.82 -11.65
C THR A 248 -11.43 18.12 -11.30
N GLN A 249 -11.24 19.16 -12.10
CA GLN A 249 -11.89 20.47 -11.91
C GLN A 249 -13.41 20.40 -12.03
N ASN A 250 -13.91 19.48 -12.85
CA ASN A 250 -15.34 19.33 -13.14
C ASN A 250 -15.99 18.23 -12.28
N SER A 251 -15.36 17.82 -11.17
CA SER A 251 -15.91 16.81 -10.28
C SER A 251 -17.30 17.24 -9.78
N ALA A 252 -18.29 16.37 -9.96
CA ALA A 252 -19.66 16.60 -9.51
C ALA A 252 -19.78 16.48 -7.98
N ASN A 253 -18.82 15.80 -7.34
CA ASN A 253 -18.76 15.64 -5.90
C ASN A 253 -17.30 15.72 -5.41
N SER A 254 -16.73 16.92 -5.48
CA SER A 254 -15.31 17.18 -5.17
C SER A 254 -14.93 16.82 -3.73
N GLN A 255 -15.86 16.95 -2.77
CA GLN A 255 -15.61 16.57 -1.38
C GLN A 255 -15.42 15.05 -1.23
N LEU A 256 -16.28 14.24 -1.88
CA LEU A 256 -16.14 12.78 -1.88
C LEU A 256 -14.92 12.34 -2.69
N ALA A 257 -14.66 12.99 -3.82
CA ALA A 257 -13.48 12.74 -4.64
C ALA A 257 -12.18 12.96 -3.85
N GLN A 258 -12.08 14.09 -3.15
CA GLN A 258 -10.92 14.40 -2.31
C GLN A 258 -10.78 13.39 -1.16
N ALA A 259 -11.89 13.04 -0.48
CA ALA A 259 -11.85 12.05 0.59
C ALA A 259 -11.37 10.67 0.11
N PHE A 260 -11.74 10.28 -1.12
CA PHE A 260 -11.22 9.06 -1.74
C PHE A 260 -9.72 9.15 -2.05
N VAL A 261 -9.26 10.26 -2.62
CA VAL A 261 -7.82 10.51 -2.85
C VAL A 261 -7.02 10.46 -1.54
N ASP A 262 -7.53 11.12 -0.50
CA ASP A 262 -6.91 11.12 0.83
C ASP A 262 -6.85 9.70 1.39
N PHE A 263 -7.92 8.92 1.25
CA PHE A 263 -7.96 7.52 1.69
C PHE A 263 -6.89 6.65 1.01
N VAL A 264 -6.67 6.81 -0.30
CA VAL A 264 -5.59 6.11 -1.03
C VAL A 264 -4.21 6.37 -0.41
N LEU A 265 -3.99 7.57 0.12
CA LEU A 265 -2.74 8.00 0.76
C LEU A 265 -2.63 7.62 2.25
N THR A 266 -3.72 7.19 2.88
CA THR A 266 -3.68 6.71 4.28
C THR A 266 -2.85 5.43 4.42
N PRO A 267 -2.39 5.08 5.64
CA PRO A 267 -1.73 3.79 5.89
C PRO A 267 -2.54 2.57 5.41
N ALA A 268 -3.87 2.60 5.55
CA ALA A 268 -4.73 1.51 5.09
C ALA A 268 -4.72 1.38 3.55
N GLY A 269 -4.85 2.50 2.83
CA GLY A 269 -4.77 2.53 1.37
C GLY A 269 -3.39 2.07 0.86
N GLN A 270 -2.32 2.56 1.49
CA GLN A 270 -0.94 2.18 1.17
C GLN A 270 -0.66 0.70 1.48
N GLN A 271 -1.24 0.13 2.56
CA GLN A 271 -1.12 -1.29 2.87
C GLN A 271 -1.82 -2.18 1.82
N ILE A 272 -2.98 -1.74 1.29
CA ILE A 272 -3.63 -2.43 0.18
C ILE A 272 -2.71 -2.40 -1.05
N LEU A 273 -2.19 -1.22 -1.44
CA LEU A 273 -1.25 -1.08 -2.56
C LEU A 273 -0.03 -2.00 -2.40
N ALA A 274 0.57 -2.05 -1.21
CA ALA A 274 1.69 -2.92 -0.90
C ALA A 274 1.37 -4.42 -1.06
N ARG A 275 0.17 -4.87 -0.63
CA ARG A 275 -0.29 -6.26 -0.84
C ARG A 275 -0.42 -6.65 -2.31
N TYR A 276 -0.77 -5.69 -3.17
CA TYR A 276 -0.77 -5.88 -4.62
C TYR A 276 0.62 -5.71 -5.27
N GLY A 277 1.66 -5.47 -4.48
CA GLY A 277 3.05 -5.39 -4.92
C GLY A 277 3.51 -4.00 -5.40
N PHE A 278 2.69 -2.96 -5.22
CA PHE A 278 3.11 -1.59 -5.52
C PHE A 278 4.15 -1.13 -4.48
N ILE A 279 5.08 -0.30 -4.93
CA ILE A 279 5.98 0.44 -4.04
C ILE A 279 5.19 1.65 -3.53
N THR A 280 5.02 1.79 -2.22
CA THR A 280 4.26 2.88 -1.61
C THR A 280 5.03 4.20 -1.67
N VAL A 281 4.33 5.33 -1.67
CA VAL A 281 4.96 6.67 -1.64
C VAL A 281 5.24 7.16 -0.23
N THR A 282 4.59 6.54 0.76
CA THR A 282 5.04 6.51 2.14
C THR A 282 6.25 5.57 2.23
N ASP A 283 7.34 6.00 1.61
CA ASP A 283 8.68 5.44 1.79
C ASP A 283 9.41 6.32 2.85
N PRO A 284 9.81 5.78 4.02
CA PRO A 284 10.44 6.51 5.14
C PRO A 284 11.77 7.23 4.87
N SER A 285 12.24 7.38 3.64
CA SER A 285 13.57 7.97 3.34
C SER A 285 13.60 9.51 3.26
N ALA A 286 12.51 10.21 3.60
CA ALA A 286 12.49 11.67 3.81
C ALA A 286 13.09 12.13 5.17
N LEU A 287 13.76 11.24 5.90
CA LEU A 287 14.86 11.58 6.80
C LEU A 287 16.15 11.03 6.16
N SER A 288 17.07 11.88 5.71
CA SER A 288 18.44 11.48 5.33
C SER A 288 19.44 11.96 6.38
N PRO A 289 20.62 11.35 6.54
CA PRO A 289 21.00 9.94 6.40
C PRO A 289 21.47 9.36 7.76
N TYR A 290 21.38 8.05 7.97
CA TYR A 290 21.89 7.32 9.15
C TYR A 290 21.30 7.71 10.53
N GLN A 291 20.26 6.99 10.94
CA GLN A 291 20.10 6.45 12.30
C GLN A 291 18.88 5.52 12.31
N LEU A 292 19.06 4.24 12.66
CA LEU A 292 17.96 3.45 13.19
C LEU A 292 17.81 3.90 14.65
N LEU A 293 17.00 4.94 14.88
CA LEU A 293 16.64 5.37 16.23
C LEU A 293 15.46 4.50 16.68
N ILE A 294 15.74 3.49 17.51
CA ILE A 294 14.72 2.85 18.33
C ILE A 294 14.66 3.67 19.63
N ALA A 295 13.60 4.45 19.81
CA ALA A 295 13.30 5.12 21.08
C ALA A 295 12.09 4.43 21.73
N GLY A 296 12.35 3.56 22.73
CA GLY A 296 11.40 3.09 23.76
C GLY A 296 10.26 2.14 23.33
N ASN A 297 10.31 0.91 23.86
CA ASN A 297 9.30 -0.17 23.91
C ASN A 297 8.78 -0.78 22.59
N LEU A 298 9.21 -2.03 22.35
CA LEU A 298 8.42 -3.02 21.61
C LEU A 298 7.16 -3.26 22.45
N THR A 299 6.05 -2.61 22.10
CA THR A 299 4.77 -2.91 22.72
C THR A 299 4.14 -4.16 22.10
N THR A 300 4.44 -4.52 20.83
CA THR A 300 4.18 -5.87 20.24
C THR A 300 4.69 -6.00 18.78
N PRO A 301 4.75 -7.21 18.17
CA PRO A 301 6.00 -7.81 17.70
C PRO A 301 6.02 -8.17 16.20
N LEU A 302 7.11 -8.82 15.80
CA LEU A 302 7.12 -9.93 14.84
C LEU A 302 5.75 -10.65 14.83
N THR A 303 4.97 -10.55 13.74
CA THR A 303 3.80 -11.43 13.55
C THR A 303 4.26 -12.70 12.85
N LEU A 304 4.69 -13.64 13.69
CA LEU A 304 4.59 -15.06 13.44
C LEU A 304 3.10 -15.38 13.26
N THR A 305 2.74 -16.17 12.25
CA THR A 305 1.33 -16.51 12.00
C THR A 305 0.77 -17.35 13.15
N ALA A 306 -0.55 -17.29 13.37
CA ALA A 306 -1.22 -18.05 14.44
C ALA A 306 -0.91 -19.56 14.39
N GLU A 307 -0.71 -20.09 13.19
CA GLU A 307 -0.36 -21.49 12.92
C GLU A 307 1.15 -21.81 13.11
N LEU A 308 2.04 -20.80 13.04
CA LEU A 308 3.49 -20.94 13.19
C LEU A 308 3.93 -21.02 14.66
N ILE A 309 3.26 -20.23 15.50
CA ILE A 309 3.48 -20.16 16.95
C ILE A 309 3.00 -21.46 17.59
N GLU A 310 1.83 -21.93 17.17
CA GLU A 310 1.19 -23.12 17.72
C GLU A 310 2.00 -24.41 17.45
N ASN A 311 2.80 -24.47 16.38
CA ASN A 311 3.62 -25.65 16.06
C ASN A 311 5.03 -25.64 16.70
N TYR A 312 5.60 -24.47 16.98
CA TYR A 312 6.92 -24.35 17.63
C TYR A 312 6.85 -24.46 19.16
N GLU A 313 5.75 -23.99 19.74
CA GLU A 313 5.38 -24.19 21.15
C GLU A 313 5.04 -25.65 21.47
N GLN A 314 5.01 -26.54 20.46
CA GLN A 314 4.71 -27.95 20.66
C GLN A 314 5.93 -28.85 20.89
N GLN A 315 7.15 -28.38 20.59
CA GLN A 315 8.38 -29.19 20.74
C GLN A 315 8.97 -29.10 22.15
N GLN A 316 9.21 -30.25 22.76
CA GLN A 316 9.56 -30.43 24.18
C GLN A 316 10.98 -31.00 24.35
N VAL A 317 11.75 -30.45 25.28
CA VAL A 317 13.16 -30.77 25.57
C VAL A 317 13.32 -30.93 27.07
N GLU A 318 13.77 -32.08 27.58
CA GLU A 318 13.93 -32.26 29.03
C GLU A 318 15.33 -31.95 29.55
N PHE A 319 15.37 -31.34 30.74
CA PHE A 319 16.59 -31.08 31.48
C PHE A 319 16.32 -31.05 33.00
N ASN A 320 17.08 -31.85 33.76
CA ASN A 320 16.84 -32.18 35.18
C ASN A 320 15.46 -32.80 35.49
N GLY A 321 14.91 -33.60 34.57
CA GLY A 321 13.63 -34.31 34.77
C GLY A 321 12.39 -33.40 34.62
N GLN A 322 12.54 -32.24 33.98
CA GLN A 322 11.44 -31.37 33.55
C GLN A 322 11.71 -30.85 32.14
N SER A 323 10.62 -30.54 31.44
CA SER A 323 10.57 -30.26 29.99
C SER A 323 10.46 -28.77 29.63
N TYR A 324 11.05 -28.37 28.51
CA TYR A 324 11.18 -27.01 27.98
C TYR A 324 10.78 -26.96 26.49
N ARG A 325 10.24 -25.85 25.98
CA ARG A 325 9.79 -25.70 24.57
C ARG A 325 10.27 -24.37 23.95
N GLY A 326 10.69 -24.31 22.68
CA GLY A 326 11.13 -23.03 22.05
C GLY A 326 11.72 -23.05 20.62
N LEU A 327 11.94 -21.84 20.06
CA LEU A 327 12.43 -21.54 18.69
C LEU A 327 13.96 -21.38 18.61
N GLY A 328 14.62 -22.02 17.65
CA GLY A 328 16.08 -21.92 17.45
C GLY A 328 16.54 -20.66 16.68
N PHE A 329 17.68 -20.08 17.07
CA PHE A 329 18.18 -18.81 16.52
C PHE A 329 18.41 -18.82 14.99
N GLY A 330 18.92 -19.93 14.44
CA GLY A 330 19.10 -20.07 12.99
C GLY A 330 17.79 -20.03 12.19
N GLN A 331 16.69 -20.50 12.77
CA GLN A 331 15.37 -20.46 12.11
C GLN A 331 14.77 -19.06 12.12
N LEU A 332 15.06 -18.29 13.18
CA LEU A 332 14.72 -16.87 13.23
C LEU A 332 15.48 -16.08 12.16
N LEU A 333 16.79 -16.33 11.99
CA LEU A 333 17.61 -15.65 10.98
C LEU A 333 17.15 -15.92 9.53
N MET A 334 16.75 -17.14 9.20
CA MET A 334 16.26 -17.47 7.87
C MET A 334 14.94 -16.79 7.53
N GLN A 335 14.10 -16.52 8.53
CA GLN A 335 12.82 -15.85 8.33
C GLN A 335 12.96 -14.33 8.25
N ILE A 336 13.87 -13.73 9.01
CA ILE A 336 14.09 -12.27 9.00
C ILE A 336 15.04 -11.80 7.87
N GLN A 337 15.69 -12.74 7.17
CA GLN A 337 16.59 -12.52 6.02
C GLN A 337 17.51 -11.30 6.17
N PRO A 338 18.45 -11.33 7.11
CA PRO A 338 19.33 -10.19 7.36
C PRO A 338 20.21 -9.90 6.14
N LYS A 339 20.58 -8.62 5.97
CA LYS A 339 21.56 -8.21 4.94
C LYS A 339 22.89 -8.93 5.18
N SER A 340 23.59 -9.28 4.10
CA SER A 340 24.83 -10.09 4.12
C SER A 340 25.99 -9.48 4.94
N ASN A 341 25.93 -8.18 5.25
CA ASN A 341 26.93 -7.46 6.02
C ASN A 341 26.50 -7.15 7.46
N ALA A 342 25.38 -7.68 7.93
CA ALA A 342 24.94 -7.50 9.32
C ALA A 342 25.98 -8.08 10.30
N ARG A 343 26.28 -7.32 11.36
CA ARG A 343 27.28 -7.70 12.38
C ARG A 343 26.71 -7.88 13.78
N THR A 344 25.55 -7.30 14.06
CA THR A 344 24.92 -7.27 15.40
C THR A 344 23.43 -7.50 15.31
N PHE A 345 22.86 -8.09 16.36
CA PHE A 345 21.45 -8.39 16.56
C PHE A 345 21.03 -7.73 17.87
N SER A 346 19.95 -6.93 17.85
CA SER A 346 19.51 -6.18 19.01
C SER A 346 18.14 -6.63 19.47
N LEU A 347 18.03 -6.86 20.78
CA LEU A 347 16.80 -7.21 21.46
C LEU A 347 16.35 -6.00 22.27
N LEU A 348 15.08 -5.64 22.11
CA LEU A 348 14.47 -4.54 22.84
C LEU A 348 13.49 -5.12 23.85
N SER A 349 13.70 -4.83 25.12
CA SER A 349 12.82 -5.25 26.20
C SER A 349 11.61 -4.31 26.32
N SER A 350 10.58 -4.77 27.04
CA SER A 350 9.32 -4.05 27.26
C SER A 350 9.45 -2.87 28.24
N ASP A 351 10.61 -2.68 28.86
CA ASP A 351 10.98 -1.51 29.66
C ASP A 351 11.84 -0.48 28.90
N GLY A 352 12.17 -0.79 27.65
CA GLY A 352 12.87 0.09 26.72
C GLY A 352 14.37 -0.12 26.74
N SER A 353 14.86 -1.03 27.58
CA SER A 353 16.26 -1.44 27.59
C SER A 353 16.60 -2.22 26.30
N GLN A 354 17.77 -1.93 25.74
CA GLN A 354 18.25 -2.56 24.52
C GLN A 354 19.51 -3.37 24.84
N THR A 355 19.48 -4.65 24.48
CA THR A 355 20.67 -5.52 24.53
C THR A 355 21.16 -5.75 23.10
N VAL A 356 22.43 -5.49 22.85
CA VAL A 356 23.07 -5.67 21.55
C VAL A 356 24.01 -6.86 21.63
N LEU A 357 23.76 -7.88 20.81
CA LEU A 357 24.55 -9.09 20.71
C LEU A 357 25.27 -9.09 19.36
N ALA A 358 26.53 -9.53 19.30
CA ALA A 358 27.18 -9.69 18.01
C ALA A 358 26.60 -10.92 17.30
N ILE A 359 26.30 -10.81 16.01
CA ILE A 359 25.83 -11.95 15.20
C ILE A 359 26.92 -13.02 15.14
N ALA A 360 28.19 -12.60 15.14
CA ALA A 360 29.33 -13.51 15.21
C ALA A 360 29.23 -14.45 16.43
N ASP A 361 28.90 -13.92 17.62
CA ASP A 361 28.80 -14.69 18.85
C ASP A 361 27.61 -15.66 18.84
N LEU A 362 26.52 -15.30 18.16
CA LEU A 362 25.30 -16.12 18.06
C LEU A 362 25.37 -17.17 16.94
N THR A 363 26.22 -16.96 15.93
CA THR A 363 26.48 -17.93 14.85
C THR A 363 27.63 -18.90 15.18
N ALA A 364 28.39 -18.62 16.24
CA ALA A 364 29.47 -19.48 16.73
C ALA A 364 28.94 -20.79 17.35
N ASP A 365 27.73 -20.82 17.91
CA ASP A 365 27.03 -22.03 18.31
C ASP A 365 25.62 -22.08 17.68
N PRO A 366 25.36 -22.98 16.71
CA PRO A 366 24.07 -23.08 16.04
C PRO A 366 22.93 -23.56 16.95
N ARG A 367 23.21 -23.95 18.19
CA ARG A 367 22.23 -24.34 19.21
C ARG A 367 21.93 -23.23 20.21
N ALA A 368 22.51 -22.04 20.06
CA ALA A 368 22.25 -20.92 20.94
C ALA A 368 20.74 -20.62 21.03
N ILE A 369 20.24 -20.56 22.25
CA ILE A 369 18.86 -20.20 22.58
C ILE A 369 18.91 -18.84 23.26
N ILE A 370 18.04 -17.93 22.84
CA ILE A 370 17.91 -16.63 23.50
C ILE A 370 16.97 -16.81 24.70
N ALA A 371 17.46 -16.49 25.90
CA ALA A 371 16.70 -16.55 27.14
C ALA A 371 16.57 -15.16 27.76
N ALA A 372 15.49 -14.94 28.50
CA ALA A 372 15.22 -13.70 29.20
C ALA A 372 15.56 -13.84 30.69
N GLU A 373 16.22 -12.83 31.25
CA GLU A 373 16.57 -12.73 32.66
C GLU A 373 15.50 -11.97 33.45
N ALA A 374 15.52 -12.12 34.78
CA ALA A 374 14.51 -11.54 35.67
C ALA A 374 14.55 -10.00 35.76
N ASP A 375 15.66 -9.37 35.35
CA ASP A 375 15.84 -7.91 35.32
C ASP A 375 15.49 -7.29 33.96
N GLY A 376 14.92 -8.08 33.03
CA GLY A 376 14.54 -7.62 31.71
C GLY A 376 15.67 -7.65 30.67
N SER A 377 16.89 -8.05 31.07
CA SER A 377 17.96 -8.31 30.11
C SER A 377 17.76 -9.65 29.38
N PHE A 378 18.36 -9.78 28.19
CA PHE A 378 18.37 -11.03 27.44
C PHE A 378 19.78 -11.59 27.40
N THR A 379 19.91 -12.90 27.60
CA THR A 379 21.18 -13.61 27.45
C THR A 379 21.08 -14.66 26.36
N SER A 380 22.19 -14.87 25.64
CA SER A 380 22.31 -16.02 24.76
C SER A 380 22.79 -17.22 25.57
N ILE A 381 21.94 -18.22 25.73
CA ILE A 381 22.31 -19.50 26.32
C ILE A 381 22.91 -20.37 25.22
N ILE A 382 24.19 -20.67 25.36
CA ILE A 382 24.89 -21.66 24.54
C ILE A 382 24.69 -22.99 25.25
N PRO A 383 23.95 -23.97 24.70
CA PRO A 383 23.75 -25.26 25.33
C PRO A 383 25.00 -26.13 25.16
N SER A 384 26.06 -25.74 25.86
CA SER A 384 27.16 -26.60 26.26
C SER A 384 27.88 -25.98 27.47
N ASN A 385 27.45 -26.45 28.65
CA ASN A 385 28.09 -26.44 29.99
C ASN A 385 27.51 -25.47 31.05
N PRO A 386 27.03 -25.98 32.22
CA PRO A 386 26.28 -25.20 33.22
C PRO A 386 27.12 -24.71 34.40
N ASN A 387 26.81 -23.53 34.93
CA ASN A 387 26.94 -23.14 36.35
C ASN A 387 26.37 -21.73 36.53
N ALA A 388 25.74 -21.32 37.62
CA ALA A 388 24.86 -21.96 38.59
C ALA A 388 24.25 -20.80 39.37
N SER A 389 22.95 -20.90 39.62
CA SER A 389 22.09 -19.86 40.22
C SER A 389 21.48 -18.96 39.16
N GLN A 390 20.20 -18.65 39.34
CA GLN A 390 19.41 -17.66 38.58
C GLN A 390 18.69 -18.22 37.33
N LEU A 391 17.98 -19.32 37.52
CA LEU A 391 16.82 -19.65 36.66
C LEU A 391 15.61 -19.77 37.57
N LYS A 392 14.77 -18.72 37.72
CA LYS A 392 13.39 -18.88 38.23
C LYS A 392 12.42 -17.78 37.77
N ASN A 393 11.32 -18.29 37.19
CA ASN A 393 9.93 -17.78 37.10
C ASN A 393 9.52 -17.03 35.82
N ILE A 394 8.88 -17.78 34.91
CA ILE A 394 8.05 -17.27 33.81
C ILE A 394 6.60 -17.57 34.15
N VAL A 395 5.76 -16.54 34.26
CA VAL A 395 4.31 -16.62 34.02
C VAL A 395 3.83 -15.29 33.46
N LYS A 396 3.23 -15.37 32.26
CA LYS A 396 2.27 -14.44 31.63
C LYS A 396 2.84 -13.20 30.92
N ILE A 397 2.72 -13.22 29.59
CA ILE A 397 2.78 -12.04 28.72
C ILE A 397 1.34 -11.52 28.61
N THR A 398 1.11 -10.29 29.06
CA THR A 398 -0.08 -9.55 28.68
C THR A 398 0.38 -8.43 27.77
N VAL A 399 -0.29 -8.33 26.63
CA VAL A 399 -0.07 -7.31 25.61
C VAL A 399 -1.04 -6.17 25.90
N GLU A 400 -0.50 -4.97 26.10
CA GLU A 400 -1.17 -3.72 25.75
C GLU A 400 -0.27 -2.92 24.81
#